data_AF-A0A7J0AD73-F1
#
_entry.id   AF-A0A7J0AD73-F1
#
_cell.length_a   1.000
_cell.length_b   1.000
_cell.length_c   1.000
_cell.angle_alpha   90.00
_cell.angle_beta   90.00
_cell.angle_gamma   90.00
#
_symmetry.space_group_name_H-M   'P 1'
#
loop_
_entity.id
_entity.type
_entity.pdbx_description
1 polymer ?
#
loop_
_entity_poly.entity_id
_entity_poly.type
_entity_poly.pdbx_seq_one_letter_code
_entity_poly.pdbx_strand_id
1 'polypeptide(L)'
;MALKHKFLFRRIAQSLGILLLLVVAFTVYANLCVEKYAENRIFSTVCTVPHNRVALLLGTSPLNRYGRPNSYFTNRIVTAAELYHAGKVDYIIASGDNHTKQYNEPSAMRDSLIAQGVPADRIILDFAGFRTLDSVVRAKEVFGCDSLTIISQDDHSARALYLAEANGIQAVAISAPIMAGRRVRVRLALREWLARDRMMLDIWFGKRPHFLGDKIEIPNVPMQRSYSTADGMTIKILNPSDITASLDSLVVEFRNTRDVYGMTGEWFEITKLDNGVWQEVPCDNKYTDENGETVCFNSIGYIVLPDTTFRITVKPWFYEKPFTPGIYRLAKRFDYPPYPRNQDVDTAYVEFEIR
;
A
#
# COMPACT_ATOMS: atom_id res chain seq x y z
N MET A 1 43.94 -15.33 -53.57
CA MET A 1 43.46 -15.48 -52.17
C MET A 1 43.01 -14.15 -51.53
N ALA A 2 43.76 -13.05 -51.66
CA ALA A 2 43.48 -11.78 -50.97
C ALA A 2 42.11 -11.12 -51.29
N LEU A 3 41.59 -11.23 -52.53
CA LEU A 3 40.28 -10.66 -52.91
C LEU A 3 39.09 -11.35 -52.23
N LYS A 4 39.13 -12.69 -52.08
CA LYS A 4 38.09 -13.48 -51.39
C LYS A 4 38.02 -13.12 -49.91
N HIS A 5 39.17 -12.87 -49.26
CA HIS A 5 39.21 -12.44 -47.86
C HIS A 5 38.63 -11.03 -47.65
N LYS A 6 38.92 -10.06 -48.53
CA LYS A 6 38.31 -8.72 -48.45
C LYS A 6 36.80 -8.74 -48.64
N PHE A 7 36.30 -9.58 -49.56
CA PHE A 7 34.86 -9.72 -49.81
C PHE A 7 34.14 -10.41 -48.64
N LEU A 8 34.73 -11.47 -48.08
CA LEU A 8 34.20 -12.17 -46.90
C LEU A 8 34.20 -11.26 -45.67
N PHE A 9 35.27 -10.48 -45.45
CA PHE A 9 35.35 -9.51 -44.36
C PHE A 9 34.27 -8.42 -44.46
N ARG A 10 34.01 -7.92 -45.67
CA ARG A 10 32.95 -6.91 -45.90
C ARG A 10 31.56 -7.46 -45.60
N ARG A 11 31.27 -8.72 -45.99
CA ARG A 11 30.00 -9.38 -45.65
C ARG A 11 29.85 -9.64 -44.16
N ILE A 12 30.92 -10.07 -43.48
CA ILE A 12 30.93 -10.27 -42.02
C ILE A 12 30.67 -8.94 -41.30
N ALA A 13 31.35 -7.86 -41.71
CA ALA A 13 31.15 -6.53 -41.14
C ALA A 13 29.72 -6.01 -41.38
N GLN A 14 29.15 -6.24 -42.58
CA GLN A 14 27.76 -5.90 -42.87
C GLN A 14 26.76 -6.70 -42.02
N SER A 15 26.97 -8.01 -41.87
CA SER A 15 26.11 -8.84 -41.01
C SER A 15 26.21 -8.44 -39.53
N LEU A 16 27.40 -8.09 -39.04
CA LEU A 16 27.60 -7.56 -37.69
C LEU A 16 26.91 -6.20 -37.51
N GLY A 17 26.97 -5.34 -38.53
CA GLY A 17 26.27 -4.05 -38.53
C GLY A 17 24.75 -4.20 -38.48
N ILE A 18 24.19 -5.12 -39.28
CA ILE A 18 22.75 -5.44 -39.27
C ILE A 18 22.33 -6.04 -37.93
N LEU A 19 23.12 -6.97 -37.38
CA LEU A 19 22.86 -7.56 -36.07
C LEU A 19 22.85 -6.50 -34.97
N LEU A 20 23.83 -5.59 -34.98
CA LEU A 20 23.89 -4.48 -34.02
C LEU A 20 22.66 -3.58 -34.14
N LEU A 21 22.23 -3.26 -35.37
CA LEU A 21 21.04 -2.45 -35.61
C LEU A 21 19.78 -3.14 -35.08
N LEU A 22 19.63 -4.45 -35.29
CA LEU A 22 18.50 -5.23 -34.76
C LEU A 22 18.50 -5.27 -33.24
N VAL A 23 19.66 -5.41 -32.59
CA VAL A 23 19.77 -5.36 -31.13
C VAL A 23 19.33 -3.98 -30.62
N VAL A 24 19.81 -2.89 -31.22
CA VAL A 24 19.41 -1.53 -30.83
C VAL A 24 17.92 -1.31 -31.06
N ALA A 25 17.37 -1.75 -32.19
CA ALA A 25 15.95 -1.65 -32.49
C ALA A 25 15.10 -2.43 -31.47
N PHE A 26 15.54 -3.63 -31.08
CA PHE A 26 14.91 -4.43 -30.04
C PHE A 26 14.93 -3.73 -28.68
N THR A 27 16.08 -3.18 -28.27
CA THR A 27 16.19 -2.44 -27.00
C THR A 27 15.27 -1.22 -27.00
N VAL A 28 15.19 -0.47 -28.11
CA VAL A 28 14.28 0.68 -28.22
C VAL A 28 12.82 0.23 -28.14
N TYR A 29 12.45 -0.82 -28.86
CA TYR A 29 11.11 -1.40 -28.81
C TYR A 29 10.72 -1.83 -27.39
N ALA A 30 11.61 -2.53 -26.70
CA ALA A 30 11.39 -2.99 -25.34
C ALA A 30 11.12 -1.85 -24.36
N ASN A 31 11.93 -0.80 -24.45
CA ASN A 31 11.75 0.40 -23.64
C ASN A 31 10.43 1.10 -23.94
N LEU A 32 10.07 1.26 -25.22
CA LEU A 32 8.81 1.91 -25.59
C LEU A 32 7.58 1.13 -25.08
N CYS A 33 7.59 -0.19 -25.15
CA CYS A 33 6.50 -1.01 -24.61
C CYS A 33 6.36 -0.85 -23.09
N VAL A 34 7.48 -0.86 -22.36
CA VAL A 34 7.49 -0.71 -20.89
C VAL A 34 7.03 0.68 -20.48
N GLU A 35 7.58 1.74 -21.09
CA GLU A 35 7.22 3.14 -20.78
C GLU A 35 5.74 3.40 -21.08
N LYS A 36 5.25 2.98 -22.25
CA LYS A 36 3.85 3.15 -22.63
C LYS A 36 2.88 2.44 -21.67
N TYR A 37 3.29 1.28 -21.14
CA TYR A 37 2.47 0.56 -20.17
C TYR A 37 2.52 1.20 -18.78
N ALA A 38 3.68 1.71 -18.38
CA ALA A 38 3.87 2.38 -17.10
C ALA A 38 3.23 3.78 -17.04
N GLU A 39 2.94 4.37 -18.19
CA GLU A 39 2.28 5.67 -18.34
C GLU A 39 0.99 5.72 -17.49
N ASN A 40 0.85 6.76 -16.68
CA ASN A 40 -0.27 6.98 -15.74
C ASN A 40 -0.48 5.90 -14.65
N ARG A 41 0.47 4.97 -14.46
CA ARG A 41 0.42 3.94 -13.40
C ARG A 41 1.52 4.08 -12.36
N ILE A 42 2.47 4.98 -12.58
CA ILE A 42 3.50 5.35 -11.61
C ILE A 42 3.11 6.69 -10.97
N PHE A 43 2.96 6.66 -9.65
CA PHE A 43 2.62 7.82 -8.83
C PHE A 43 3.87 8.33 -8.11
N SER A 44 3.96 9.64 -7.95
CA SER A 44 5.05 10.29 -7.18
C SER A 44 4.61 10.75 -5.79
N THR A 45 3.32 10.67 -5.49
CA THR A 45 2.72 11.18 -4.25
C THR A 45 1.78 10.16 -3.67
N VAL A 46 1.91 9.89 -2.37
CA VAL A 46 1.12 8.88 -1.65
C VAL A 46 -0.39 9.14 -1.76
N CYS A 47 -0.82 10.40 -1.67
CA CYS A 47 -2.24 10.77 -1.66
C CYS A 47 -2.99 10.36 -2.95
N THR A 48 -2.30 10.33 -4.10
CA THR A 48 -2.89 10.02 -5.41
C THR A 48 -2.90 8.53 -5.73
N VAL A 49 -2.20 7.70 -4.95
CA VAL A 49 -2.19 6.25 -5.13
C VAL A 49 -3.56 5.67 -4.76
N PRO A 50 -4.16 4.80 -5.60
CA PRO A 50 -5.38 4.09 -5.24
C PRO A 50 -5.09 3.07 -4.13
N HIS A 51 -6.11 2.75 -3.35
CA HIS A 51 -5.99 1.75 -2.29
C HIS A 51 -5.78 0.35 -2.88
N ASN A 52 -4.79 -0.39 -2.39
CA ASN A 52 -4.61 -1.82 -2.64
C ASN A 52 -4.35 -2.54 -1.32
N ARG A 53 -4.88 -3.76 -1.14
CA ARG A 53 -4.68 -4.52 0.11
C ARG A 53 -3.19 -4.72 0.45
N VAL A 54 -2.37 -4.94 -0.57
CA VAL A 54 -0.97 -5.32 -0.42
C VAL A 54 -0.06 -4.40 -1.22
N ALA A 55 1.02 -3.93 -0.59
CA ALA A 55 2.17 -3.35 -1.26
C ALA A 55 3.27 -4.41 -1.45
N LEU A 56 3.90 -4.42 -2.63
CA LEU A 56 5.13 -5.16 -2.89
C LEU A 56 6.32 -4.19 -2.80
N LEU A 57 7.04 -4.25 -1.68
CA LEU A 57 8.29 -3.53 -1.49
C LEU A 57 9.43 -4.34 -2.11
N LEU A 58 9.91 -3.88 -3.26
CA LEU A 58 11.01 -4.53 -3.96
C LEU A 58 12.33 -4.28 -3.21
N GLY A 59 13.15 -5.33 -3.12
CA GLY A 59 14.41 -5.35 -2.41
C GLY A 59 15.49 -4.45 -3.03
N THR A 60 16.33 -3.93 -2.15
CA THR A 60 17.59 -3.24 -2.49
C THR A 60 18.49 -3.35 -1.26
N SER A 61 19.81 -3.40 -1.48
CA SER A 61 20.74 -3.52 -0.36
C SER A 61 20.72 -2.28 0.54
N PRO A 62 20.57 -2.40 1.88
CA PRO A 62 20.71 -1.27 2.82
C PRO A 62 22.04 -0.54 2.77
N LEU A 63 23.11 -1.19 2.28
CA LEU A 63 24.44 -0.60 2.17
C LEU A 63 24.85 -0.55 0.70
N ASN A 64 25.57 0.51 0.32
CA ASN A 64 26.18 0.55 -0.99
C ASN A 64 27.50 -0.22 -1.03
N ARG A 65 28.13 -0.32 -2.21
CA ARG A 65 29.41 -1.03 -2.40
C ARG A 65 30.58 -0.53 -1.53
N TYR A 66 30.43 0.63 -0.89
CA TYR A 66 31.42 1.24 -0.01
C TYR A 66 31.06 1.07 1.48
N GLY A 67 30.03 0.27 1.81
CA GLY A 67 29.55 0.07 3.17
C GLY A 67 28.80 1.25 3.77
N ARG A 68 28.43 2.26 2.97
CA ARG A 68 27.67 3.42 3.44
C ARG A 68 26.16 3.17 3.29
N PRO A 69 25.30 3.83 4.10
CA PRO A 69 23.85 3.76 3.94
C PRO A 69 23.42 4.02 2.49
N ASN A 70 22.54 3.16 1.98
CA ASN A 70 22.00 3.25 0.64
C ASN A 70 20.74 4.12 0.64
N SER A 71 20.81 5.30 0.03
CA SER A 71 19.63 6.19 -0.08
C SER A 71 18.45 5.55 -0.80
N TYR A 72 18.69 4.59 -1.71
CA TYR A 72 17.61 3.87 -2.42
C TYR A 72 16.83 2.99 -1.45
N PHE A 73 17.52 2.37 -0.49
CA PHE A 73 16.90 1.56 0.55
C PHE A 73 16.08 2.46 1.47
N THR A 74 16.72 3.49 2.04
CA THR A 74 16.06 4.41 2.97
C THR A 74 14.83 5.05 2.36
N ASN A 75 14.91 5.55 1.12
CA ASN A 75 13.78 6.20 0.48
C ASN A 75 12.64 5.24 0.20
N ARG A 76 12.92 3.98 -0.19
CA ARG A 76 11.86 2.97 -0.37
C ARG A 76 11.17 2.63 0.96
N ILE A 77 11.93 2.53 2.06
CA ILE A 77 11.36 2.29 3.40
C ILE A 77 10.46 3.45 3.82
N VAL A 78 10.91 4.69 3.64
CA VAL A 78 10.12 5.89 3.97
C VAL A 78 8.83 5.90 3.16
N THR A 79 8.90 5.75 1.83
CA THR A 79 7.72 5.71 0.97
C THR A 79 6.77 4.57 1.34
N ALA A 80 7.28 3.40 1.72
CA ALA A 80 6.44 2.27 2.14
C ALA A 80 5.72 2.53 3.46
N ALA A 81 6.41 3.13 4.44
CA ALA A 81 5.79 3.52 5.70
C ALA A 81 4.74 4.62 5.49
N GLU A 82 5.03 5.64 4.68
CA GLU A 82 4.06 6.70 4.34
C GLU A 82 2.81 6.13 3.66
N LEU A 83 2.98 5.19 2.73
CA LEU A 83 1.87 4.53 2.05
C LEU A 83 0.97 3.75 3.02
N TYR A 84 1.56 3.04 3.98
CA TYR A 84 0.84 2.34 5.04
C TYR A 84 0.12 3.31 5.98
N HIS A 85 0.81 4.33 6.49
CA HIS A 85 0.23 5.32 7.41
C HIS A 85 -0.88 6.15 6.78
N ALA A 86 -0.81 6.38 5.46
CA ALA A 86 -1.88 7.03 4.70
C ALA A 86 -3.07 6.10 4.40
N GLY A 87 -3.06 4.85 4.89
CA GLY A 87 -4.13 3.88 4.67
C GLY A 87 -4.30 3.51 3.20
N LYS A 88 -3.24 3.60 2.39
CA LYS A 88 -3.27 3.21 0.97
C LYS A 88 -2.99 1.71 0.79
N VAL A 89 -2.37 1.08 1.78
CA VAL A 89 -2.11 -0.36 1.84
C VAL A 89 -2.25 -0.92 3.25
N ASP A 90 -2.73 -2.17 3.36
CA ASP A 90 -2.95 -2.84 4.65
C ASP A 90 -1.77 -3.71 5.09
N TYR A 91 -1.05 -4.26 4.10
CA TYR A 91 0.12 -5.12 4.29
C TYR A 91 1.26 -4.72 3.34
N ILE A 92 2.49 -4.93 3.79
CA ILE A 92 3.69 -4.76 2.98
C ILE A 92 4.41 -6.11 2.87
N ILE A 93 4.55 -6.61 1.64
CA ILE A 93 5.47 -7.71 1.34
C ILE A 93 6.85 -7.10 1.11
N ALA A 94 7.77 -7.37 2.03
CA ALA A 94 9.18 -7.03 1.93
C ALA A 94 9.90 -8.16 1.18
N SER A 95 10.03 -8.03 -0.15
CA SER A 95 10.61 -9.06 -1.02
C SER A 95 12.04 -8.72 -1.42
N GLY A 96 12.98 -9.62 -1.12
CA GLY A 96 14.39 -9.41 -1.40
C GLY A 96 15.21 -10.69 -1.33
N ASP A 97 16.51 -10.54 -1.57
CA ASP A 97 17.45 -11.66 -1.59
C ASP A 97 17.92 -12.04 -0.17
N ASN A 98 18.13 -13.33 0.04
CA ASN A 98 18.69 -13.93 1.26
C ASN A 98 19.83 -14.94 0.97
N HIS A 99 20.45 -14.89 -0.22
CA HIS A 99 21.42 -15.90 -0.67
C HIS A 99 22.76 -15.92 0.12
N THR A 100 23.03 -14.90 0.95
CA THR A 100 24.26 -14.79 1.74
C THR A 100 23.97 -14.86 3.24
N LYS A 101 24.62 -15.79 3.96
CA LYS A 101 24.46 -15.98 5.43
C LYS A 101 24.72 -14.71 6.27
N GLN A 102 25.38 -13.70 5.72
CA GLN A 102 25.74 -12.45 6.38
C GLN A 102 24.78 -11.28 6.04
N TYR A 103 23.76 -11.49 5.19
CA TYR A 103 22.89 -10.41 4.75
C TYR A 103 21.48 -10.87 4.38
N ASN A 104 20.49 -10.40 5.15
CA ASN A 104 19.08 -10.70 4.94
C ASN A 104 18.35 -9.39 4.62
N GLU A 105 18.15 -9.11 3.32
CA GLU A 105 17.51 -7.86 2.88
C GLU A 105 16.07 -7.73 3.39
N PRO A 106 15.20 -8.76 3.31
CA PRO A 106 13.86 -8.69 3.87
C PRO A 106 13.82 -8.36 5.37
N SER A 107 14.71 -8.97 6.17
CA SER A 107 14.78 -8.68 7.61
C SER A 107 15.17 -7.23 7.87
N ALA A 108 16.15 -6.69 7.14
CA ALA A 108 16.52 -5.28 7.27
C ALA A 108 15.38 -4.34 6.88
N MET A 109 14.60 -4.68 5.84
CA MET A 109 13.41 -3.91 5.47
C MET A 109 12.36 -3.94 6.57
N ARG A 110 12.05 -5.10 7.15
CA ARG A 110 11.13 -5.23 8.28
C ARG A 110 11.56 -4.38 9.46
N ASP A 111 12.80 -4.51 9.90
CA ASP A 111 13.28 -3.79 11.08
C ASP A 111 13.24 -2.28 10.85
N SER A 112 13.52 -1.83 9.62
CA SER A 112 13.43 -0.42 9.24
C SER A 112 11.99 0.09 9.16
N LEU A 113 11.04 -0.74 8.69
CA LEU A 113 9.60 -0.40 8.67
C LEU A 113 9.00 -0.35 10.07
N ILE A 114 9.40 -1.27 10.96
CA ILE A 114 9.02 -1.24 12.38
C ILE A 114 9.53 0.04 13.04
N ALA A 115 10.77 0.43 12.76
CA ALA A 115 11.33 1.70 13.25
C ALA A 115 10.56 2.93 12.73
N GLN A 116 9.86 2.82 11.60
CA GLN A 116 8.97 3.86 11.05
C GLN A 116 7.51 3.72 11.56
N GLY A 117 7.24 2.84 12.52
CA GLY A 117 5.93 2.69 13.15
C GLY A 117 4.96 1.75 12.42
N VAL A 118 5.43 0.98 11.43
CA VAL A 118 4.62 -0.09 10.81
C VAL A 118 4.60 -1.31 11.74
N PRO A 119 3.44 -1.83 12.17
CA PRO A 119 3.37 -3.01 13.02
C PRO A 119 3.96 -4.26 12.34
N ALA A 120 4.66 -5.10 13.12
CA ALA A 120 5.35 -6.28 12.59
C ALA A 120 4.41 -7.31 11.94
N ASP A 121 3.18 -7.42 12.43
CA ASP A 121 2.10 -8.27 11.90
C ASP A 121 1.55 -7.77 10.56
N ARG A 122 1.90 -6.56 10.13
CA ARG A 122 1.55 -5.99 8.81
C ARG A 122 2.68 -6.11 7.78
N ILE A 123 3.81 -6.70 8.16
CA ILE A 123 4.98 -6.86 7.30
C ILE A 123 5.19 -8.36 7.04
N ILE A 124 5.13 -8.74 5.77
CA ILE A 124 5.34 -10.11 5.31
C ILE A 124 6.71 -10.20 4.66
N LEU A 125 7.52 -11.15 5.09
CA LEU A 125 8.86 -11.34 4.55
C LEU A 125 8.83 -12.32 3.37
N ASP A 126 9.43 -11.92 2.26
CA ASP A 126 9.68 -12.79 1.12
C ASP A 126 11.18 -12.90 0.82
N PHE A 127 11.77 -14.04 1.18
CA PHE A 127 13.22 -14.31 1.07
C PHE A 127 13.65 -14.91 -0.28
N ALA A 128 12.72 -15.12 -1.20
CA ALA A 128 12.98 -15.73 -2.51
C ALA A 128 12.84 -14.73 -3.68
N GLY A 129 12.97 -13.43 -3.40
CA GLY A 129 12.92 -12.34 -4.36
C GLY A 129 14.25 -12.08 -5.09
N PHE A 130 14.87 -13.10 -5.68
CA PHE A 130 16.20 -13.01 -6.31
C PHE A 130 16.24 -12.10 -7.54
N ARG A 131 15.13 -12.03 -8.27
CA ARG A 131 14.91 -11.14 -9.41
C ARG A 131 13.56 -10.46 -9.26
N THR A 132 13.38 -9.34 -9.94
CA THR A 132 12.08 -8.65 -10.03
C THR A 132 10.96 -9.61 -10.48
N LEU A 133 11.26 -10.50 -11.44
CA LEU A 133 10.32 -11.54 -11.89
C LEU A 133 9.93 -12.47 -10.73
N ASP A 134 10.89 -12.89 -9.91
CA ASP A 134 10.61 -13.81 -8.80
C ASP A 134 9.68 -13.13 -7.77
N SER A 135 9.97 -11.89 -7.38
CA SER A 135 9.12 -11.12 -6.44
C SER A 135 7.69 -10.93 -6.96
N VAL A 136 7.54 -10.58 -8.25
CA VAL A 136 6.22 -10.33 -8.85
C VAL A 136 5.41 -11.61 -9.00
N VAL A 137 6.01 -12.70 -9.51
CA VAL A 137 5.28 -13.97 -9.66
C VAL A 137 4.90 -14.53 -8.30
N ARG A 138 5.80 -14.44 -7.31
CA ARG A 138 5.51 -14.91 -5.95
C ARG A 138 4.39 -14.10 -5.29
N ALA A 139 4.29 -12.79 -5.55
CA ALA A 139 3.16 -11.99 -5.07
C ALA A 139 1.81 -12.62 -5.46
N LYS A 140 1.68 -13.19 -6.65
CA LYS A 140 0.47 -13.89 -7.07
C LYS A 140 0.41 -15.33 -6.56
N GLU A 141 1.41 -16.14 -6.89
CA GLU A 141 1.37 -17.58 -6.67
C GLU A 141 1.47 -17.97 -5.19
N VAL A 142 2.27 -17.22 -4.41
CA VAL A 142 2.53 -17.50 -3.00
C VAL A 142 1.58 -16.71 -2.12
N PHE A 143 1.44 -15.42 -2.40
CA PHE A 143 0.71 -14.50 -1.52
C PHE A 143 -0.73 -14.23 -1.99
N GLY A 144 -1.14 -14.77 -3.14
CA GLY A 144 -2.51 -14.66 -3.64
C GLY A 144 -2.91 -13.23 -4.01
N CYS A 145 -1.97 -12.38 -4.43
CA CYS A 145 -2.25 -11.00 -4.80
C CYS A 145 -2.63 -10.88 -6.28
N ASP A 146 -3.91 -10.65 -6.56
CA ASP A 146 -4.40 -10.30 -7.90
C ASP A 146 -4.26 -8.80 -8.21
N SER A 147 -4.18 -7.95 -7.18
CA SER A 147 -3.85 -6.54 -7.28
C SER A 147 -2.88 -6.11 -6.19
N LEU A 148 -1.99 -5.15 -6.50
CA LEU A 148 -0.98 -4.66 -5.55
C LEU A 148 -0.42 -3.27 -5.91
N THR A 149 0.21 -2.63 -4.93
CA THR A 149 1.02 -1.42 -5.15
C THR A 149 2.51 -1.75 -5.09
N ILE A 150 3.25 -1.54 -6.17
CA ILE A 150 4.70 -1.76 -6.23
C ILE A 150 5.44 -0.55 -5.69
N ILE A 151 6.43 -0.76 -4.81
CA ILE A 151 7.26 0.30 -4.24
C ILE A 151 8.70 0.12 -4.73
N SER A 152 9.18 1.05 -5.54
CA SER A 152 10.55 1.06 -6.06
C SER A 152 10.95 2.42 -6.61
N GLN A 153 12.10 2.53 -7.28
CA GLN A 153 12.42 3.72 -8.08
C GLN A 153 11.76 3.65 -9.45
N ASP A 154 11.47 4.81 -10.02
CA ASP A 154 10.82 5.04 -11.31
C ASP A 154 11.13 3.99 -12.41
N ASP A 155 12.38 3.92 -12.86
CA ASP A 155 12.82 3.01 -13.93
C ASP A 155 12.53 1.54 -13.61
N HIS A 156 12.71 1.16 -12.33
CA HIS A 156 12.52 -0.20 -11.84
C HIS A 156 11.03 -0.52 -11.64
N SER A 157 10.24 0.45 -11.18
CA SER A 157 8.79 0.37 -11.06
C SER A 157 8.14 0.13 -12.41
N ALA A 158 8.58 0.82 -13.47
CA ALA A 158 8.07 0.59 -14.83
C ALA A 158 8.29 -0.86 -15.28
N ARG A 159 9.50 -1.40 -15.05
CA ARG A 159 9.84 -2.80 -15.35
C ARG A 159 8.98 -3.78 -14.54
N ALA A 160 8.81 -3.52 -13.25
CA ALA A 160 8.01 -4.38 -12.37
C ALA A 160 6.52 -4.35 -12.70
N LEU A 161 5.97 -3.20 -13.10
CA LEU A 161 4.60 -3.06 -13.60
C LEU A 161 4.37 -3.91 -14.84
N TYR A 162 5.29 -3.86 -15.81
CA TYR A 162 5.17 -4.67 -17.02
C TYR A 162 5.21 -6.17 -16.71
N LEU A 163 6.04 -6.59 -15.75
CA LEU A 163 6.05 -7.97 -15.26
C LEU A 163 4.75 -8.36 -14.57
N ALA A 164 4.17 -7.46 -13.78
CA ALA A 164 2.90 -7.72 -13.09
C ALA A 164 1.78 -7.97 -14.11
N GLU A 165 1.71 -7.16 -15.16
CA GLU A 165 0.74 -7.35 -16.25
C GLU A 165 0.92 -8.67 -16.97
N ALA A 166 2.16 -9.01 -17.34
CA ALA A 166 2.46 -10.25 -18.03
C ALA A 166 2.08 -11.50 -17.20
N ASN A 167 1.95 -11.35 -15.87
CA ASN A 167 1.51 -12.40 -14.96
C ASN A 167 0.04 -12.21 -14.50
N GLY A 168 -0.70 -11.30 -15.10
CA GLY A 168 -2.10 -11.04 -14.81
C GLY A 168 -2.35 -10.50 -13.41
N ILE A 169 -1.51 -9.55 -12.96
CA ILE A 169 -1.63 -8.84 -11.68
C ILE A 169 -1.94 -7.37 -11.99
N GLN A 170 -3.04 -6.85 -11.46
CA GLN A 170 -3.40 -5.44 -11.56
C GLN A 170 -2.54 -4.62 -10.61
N ALA A 171 -1.46 -4.05 -11.14
CA ALA A 171 -0.51 -3.29 -10.34
C ALA A 171 -0.52 -1.80 -10.68
N VAL A 172 -0.38 -0.99 -9.64
CA VAL A 172 0.10 0.40 -9.72
C VAL A 172 1.44 0.49 -9.01
N ALA A 173 2.22 1.55 -9.23
CA ALA A 173 3.48 1.73 -8.53
C ALA A 173 3.60 3.13 -7.93
N ILE A 174 4.32 3.22 -6.82
CA ILE A 174 4.78 4.50 -6.26
C ILE A 174 6.31 4.59 -6.38
N SER A 175 6.76 5.72 -6.92
CA SER A 175 8.17 6.01 -7.16
C SER A 175 8.80 6.62 -5.91
N ALA A 176 9.72 5.89 -5.28
CA ALA A 176 10.51 6.41 -4.18
C ALA A 176 11.53 7.44 -4.71
N PRO A 177 11.60 8.64 -4.10
CA PRO A 177 12.44 9.72 -4.60
C PRO A 177 13.92 9.34 -4.60
N ILE A 178 14.70 9.95 -5.48
CA ILE A 178 16.12 9.63 -5.66
C ILE A 178 16.98 10.90 -5.72
N MET A 179 17.90 11.02 -4.75
CA MET A 179 18.94 12.05 -4.78
C MET A 179 20.24 11.43 -5.29
N ALA A 180 20.42 11.38 -6.61
CA ALA A 180 21.61 10.87 -7.25
C ALA A 180 22.16 11.84 -8.30
N GLY A 181 23.48 11.97 -8.38
CA GLY A 181 24.13 12.79 -9.41
C GLY A 181 23.88 12.27 -10.83
N ARG A 182 23.97 13.16 -11.83
CA ARG A 182 23.64 12.87 -13.24
C ARG A 182 24.32 11.60 -13.80
N ARG A 183 25.61 11.39 -13.48
CA ARG A 183 26.36 10.21 -13.94
C ARG A 183 25.83 8.89 -13.39
N VAL A 184 25.36 8.88 -12.14
CA VAL A 184 24.81 7.68 -11.49
C VAL A 184 23.46 7.34 -12.11
N ARG A 185 22.59 8.35 -12.32
CA ARG A 185 21.31 8.16 -13.00
C ARG A 185 21.45 7.58 -14.41
N VAL A 186 22.35 8.13 -15.23
CA VAL A 186 22.58 7.61 -16.59
C VAL A 186 23.05 6.15 -16.58
N ARG A 187 23.96 5.78 -15.66
CA ARG A 187 24.41 4.40 -15.53
C ARG A 187 23.28 3.45 -15.12
N LEU A 188 22.40 3.88 -14.22
CA LEU A 188 21.25 3.10 -13.79
C LEU A 188 20.22 2.94 -14.90
N ALA A 189 19.90 4.03 -15.61
CA ALA A 189 19.00 3.98 -16.76
C ALA A 189 19.51 2.99 -17.82
N LEU A 190 20.80 3.04 -18.17
CA LEU A 190 21.41 2.07 -19.09
C LEU A 190 21.31 0.62 -18.57
N ARG A 191 21.53 0.41 -17.26
CA ARG A 191 21.36 -0.91 -16.65
C ARG A 191 19.92 -1.39 -16.75
N GLU A 192 18.96 -0.51 -16.51
CA GLU A 192 17.53 -0.84 -16.59
C GLU A 192 17.08 -1.10 -18.03
N TRP A 193 17.64 -0.42 -19.03
CA TRP A 193 17.37 -0.73 -20.44
C TRP A 193 17.79 -2.17 -20.78
N LEU A 194 19.01 -2.57 -20.41
CA LEU A 194 19.47 -3.95 -20.61
C LEU A 194 18.66 -4.96 -19.78
N ALA A 195 18.17 -4.56 -18.60
CA ALA A 195 17.33 -5.40 -17.78
C ALA A 195 15.92 -5.60 -18.38
N ARG A 196 15.38 -4.58 -19.06
CA ARG A 196 14.11 -4.66 -19.81
C ARG A 196 14.23 -5.61 -21.00
N ASP A 197 15.35 -5.59 -21.71
CA ASP A 197 15.64 -6.53 -22.81
C ASP A 197 15.63 -7.98 -22.31
N ARG A 198 16.37 -8.24 -21.22
CA ARG A 198 16.40 -9.57 -20.59
C ARG A 198 15.02 -9.99 -20.09
N MET A 199 14.25 -9.06 -19.51
CA MET A 199 12.89 -9.31 -19.04
C MET A 199 11.97 -9.73 -20.18
N MET A 200 12.00 -9.02 -21.32
CA MET A 200 11.16 -9.40 -22.46
C MET A 200 11.49 -10.78 -23.00
N LEU A 201 12.78 -11.12 -23.07
CA LEU A 201 13.19 -12.47 -23.42
C LEU A 201 12.68 -13.49 -22.39
N ASP A 202 12.81 -13.20 -21.09
CA ASP A 202 12.32 -14.09 -20.03
C ASP A 202 10.80 -14.32 -20.14
N ILE A 203 10.02 -13.29 -20.49
CA ILE A 203 8.57 -13.39 -20.75
C ILE A 203 8.30 -14.22 -22.00
N TRP A 204 8.96 -13.93 -23.12
CA TRP A 204 8.75 -14.65 -24.39
C TRP A 204 9.14 -16.13 -24.31
N PHE A 205 10.16 -16.47 -23.54
CA PHE A 205 10.57 -17.86 -23.31
C PHE A 205 9.87 -18.51 -22.11
N GLY A 206 8.92 -17.82 -21.47
CA GLY A 206 8.11 -18.38 -20.37
C GLY A 206 8.93 -18.83 -19.16
N LYS A 207 10.02 -18.10 -18.81
CA LYS A 207 10.84 -18.49 -17.67
C LYS A 207 10.04 -18.40 -16.36
N ARG A 208 10.10 -19.48 -15.59
CA ARG A 208 9.48 -19.57 -14.27
C ARG A 208 10.36 -18.97 -13.17
N PRO A 209 9.76 -18.56 -12.04
CA PRO A 209 10.53 -18.11 -10.88
C PRO A 209 11.37 -19.24 -10.30
N HIS A 210 12.45 -18.89 -9.61
CA HIS A 210 13.41 -19.88 -9.11
C HIS A 210 12.83 -20.74 -7.96
N PHE A 211 12.02 -20.12 -7.09
CA PHE A 211 11.39 -20.78 -5.95
C PHE A 211 9.95 -20.28 -5.77
N LEU A 212 8.98 -21.19 -5.79
CA LEU A 212 7.58 -20.88 -5.50
C LEU A 212 7.23 -21.19 -4.03
N GLY A 213 7.71 -22.28 -3.43
CA GLY A 213 7.41 -22.57 -2.02
C GLY A 213 5.91 -22.74 -1.74
N ASP A 214 5.55 -22.83 -0.47
CA ASP A 214 4.15 -23.02 -0.04
C ASP A 214 3.37 -21.70 -0.05
N LYS A 215 2.06 -21.79 -0.31
CA LYS A 215 1.16 -20.63 -0.31
C LYS A 215 1.05 -20.03 1.09
N ILE A 216 1.23 -18.72 1.21
CA ILE A 216 1.11 -17.97 2.46
C ILE A 216 -0.15 -17.14 2.37
N GLU A 217 -1.14 -17.45 3.23
CA GLU A 217 -2.36 -16.66 3.30
C GLU A 217 -2.10 -15.34 4.04
N ILE A 218 -2.25 -14.23 3.31
CA ILE A 218 -2.27 -12.89 3.92
C ILE A 218 -3.61 -12.73 4.63
N PRO A 219 -3.64 -12.53 5.96
CA PRO A 219 -4.88 -12.39 6.70
C PRO A 219 -5.72 -11.25 6.11
N ASN A 220 -7.01 -11.48 5.96
CA ASN A 220 -7.92 -10.42 5.54
C ASN A 220 -8.26 -9.53 6.73
N VAL A 221 -7.53 -8.42 6.86
CA VAL A 221 -7.90 -7.37 7.82
C VAL A 221 -9.28 -6.85 7.39
N PRO A 222 -10.28 -6.84 8.29
CA PRO A 222 -11.55 -6.21 7.95
C PRO A 222 -11.28 -4.74 7.67
N MET A 223 -11.77 -4.28 6.52
CA MET A 223 -11.48 -2.94 5.98
C MET A 223 -11.73 -1.90 7.06
N GLN A 224 -10.70 -1.24 7.57
CA GLN A 224 -10.85 -0.16 8.54
C GLN A 224 -10.29 1.14 7.98
N ARG A 225 -11.17 2.07 7.61
CA ARG A 225 -10.76 3.38 7.08
C ARG A 225 -11.21 4.48 8.03
N SER A 226 -10.25 5.22 8.59
CA SER A 226 -10.54 6.39 9.43
C SER A 226 -10.40 7.66 8.60
N TYR A 227 -11.40 8.53 8.66
CA TYR A 227 -11.39 9.87 8.08
C TYR A 227 -11.92 10.89 9.09
N SER A 228 -11.56 12.15 8.95
CA SER A 228 -12.06 13.24 9.80
C SER A 228 -12.27 14.49 8.95
N THR A 229 -13.31 15.27 9.25
CA THR A 229 -13.51 16.59 8.61
C THR A 229 -12.51 17.63 9.10
N ALA A 230 -11.84 17.38 10.23
CA ALA A 230 -10.81 18.24 10.79
C ALA A 230 -9.48 17.51 10.96
N ASP A 231 -8.39 18.12 10.49
CA ASP A 231 -7.04 17.57 10.63
C ASP A 231 -6.66 17.34 12.09
N GLY A 232 -6.03 16.22 12.42
CA GLY A 232 -5.50 15.95 13.76
C GLY A 232 -6.47 15.33 14.76
N MET A 233 -7.71 15.01 14.38
CA MET A 233 -8.56 14.07 15.12
C MET A 233 -8.75 12.79 14.28
N THR A 234 -8.52 11.62 14.87
CA THR A 234 -8.79 10.33 14.20
C THR A 234 -9.55 9.39 15.12
N ILE A 235 -10.29 8.45 14.53
CA ILE A 235 -11.12 7.47 15.23
C ILE A 235 -10.80 6.07 14.72
N LYS A 236 -10.54 5.11 15.61
CA LYS A 236 -10.17 3.74 15.25
C LYS A 236 -10.83 2.72 16.18
N ILE A 237 -11.38 1.65 15.63
CA ILE A 237 -11.85 0.47 16.38
C ILE A 237 -10.64 -0.43 16.70
N LEU A 238 -10.40 -0.72 17.98
CA LEU A 238 -9.19 -1.39 18.47
C LEU A 238 -9.24 -2.92 18.44
N ASN A 239 -10.43 -3.54 18.30
CA ASN A 239 -10.60 -4.99 18.22
C ASN A 239 -11.29 -5.40 16.91
N PRO A 240 -10.62 -5.27 15.75
CA PRO A 240 -11.18 -5.67 14.47
C PRO A 240 -11.10 -7.18 14.21
N SER A 241 -10.51 -7.99 15.10
CA SER A 241 -10.30 -9.43 14.85
C SER A 241 -11.65 -10.13 14.71
N ASP A 242 -12.02 -10.41 13.46
CA ASP A 242 -13.17 -11.18 12.98
C ASP A 242 -14.41 -11.05 13.85
N ILE A 243 -15.10 -9.91 13.70
CA ILE A 243 -16.44 -9.70 14.25
C ILE A 243 -17.39 -10.69 13.56
N THR A 244 -17.50 -11.88 14.15
CA THR A 244 -18.23 -13.05 13.63
C THR A 244 -19.52 -13.32 14.42
N ALA A 245 -19.84 -12.48 15.41
CA ALA A 245 -20.98 -12.64 16.31
C ALA A 245 -21.70 -11.30 16.55
N SER A 246 -22.87 -11.36 17.19
CA SER A 246 -23.61 -10.20 17.68
C SER A 246 -22.67 -9.29 18.48
N LEU A 247 -22.50 -8.07 18.00
CA LEU A 247 -21.47 -7.17 18.45
C LEU A 247 -21.88 -6.54 19.80
N ASP A 248 -21.43 -7.10 20.91
CA ASP A 248 -21.80 -6.61 22.25
C ASP A 248 -21.21 -5.21 22.54
N SER A 249 -20.00 -4.94 22.05
CA SER A 249 -19.37 -3.63 22.14
C SER A 249 -18.22 -3.42 21.15
N LEU A 250 -18.03 -2.18 20.68
CA LEU A 250 -16.87 -1.71 19.91
C LEU A 250 -15.98 -0.88 20.84
N VAL A 251 -14.70 -1.24 20.97
CA VAL A 251 -13.73 -0.35 21.61
C VAL A 251 -13.18 0.60 20.56
N VAL A 252 -13.41 1.89 20.76
CA VAL A 252 -13.05 2.97 19.85
C VAL A 252 -12.01 3.86 20.51
N GLU A 253 -10.91 4.11 19.80
CA GLU A 253 -9.85 5.02 20.18
C GLU A 253 -9.98 6.32 19.38
N PHE A 254 -9.99 7.44 20.10
CA PHE A 254 -9.82 8.77 19.56
C PHE A 254 -8.39 9.22 19.79
N ARG A 255 -7.79 9.82 18.77
CA ARG A 255 -6.48 10.46 18.89
C ARG A 255 -6.58 11.92 18.50
N ASN A 256 -6.14 12.81 19.39
CA ASN A 256 -6.00 14.23 19.13
C ASN A 256 -4.52 14.57 19.02
N THR A 257 -4.08 15.10 17.88
CA THR A 257 -2.71 15.56 17.62
C THR A 257 -2.63 17.08 17.50
N ARG A 258 -3.69 17.80 17.89
CA ARG A 258 -3.67 19.27 18.01
C ARG A 258 -3.17 19.68 19.39
N ASP A 259 -2.76 20.94 19.48
CA ASP A 259 -2.38 21.63 20.73
C ASP A 259 -3.60 22.13 21.55
N VAL A 260 -4.81 21.95 21.02
CA VAL A 260 -6.09 22.31 21.67
C VAL A 260 -6.90 21.06 22.02
N TYR A 261 -7.65 21.11 23.12
CA TYR A 261 -8.53 20.00 23.52
C TYR A 261 -9.77 19.95 22.64
N GLY A 262 -10.14 18.75 22.19
CA GLY A 262 -11.42 18.50 21.51
C GLY A 262 -12.47 18.00 22.49
N MET A 263 -13.73 18.28 22.24
CA MET A 263 -14.86 17.75 23.00
C MET A 263 -15.76 16.91 22.10
N THR A 264 -16.18 15.73 22.54
CA THR A 264 -17.10 14.85 21.80
C THR A 264 -18.17 14.27 22.71
N GLY A 265 -19.39 14.07 22.21
CA GLY A 265 -20.51 13.51 23.01
C GLY A 265 -20.39 12.01 23.29
N GLU A 266 -21.43 11.36 23.82
CA GLU A 266 -21.49 9.88 23.92
C GLU A 266 -22.06 9.22 22.66
N TRP A 267 -22.88 9.94 21.89
CA TRP A 267 -23.61 9.38 20.75
C TRP A 267 -22.73 9.07 19.54
N PHE A 268 -22.93 7.91 18.93
CA PHE A 268 -22.31 7.55 17.66
C PHE A 268 -23.38 7.24 16.64
N GLU A 269 -23.25 7.83 15.46
CA GLU A 269 -24.10 7.54 14.33
C GLU A 269 -23.52 6.32 13.59
N ILE A 270 -24.30 5.24 13.49
CA ILE A 270 -23.91 4.05 12.75
C ILE A 270 -24.73 4.00 11.46
N THR A 271 -24.03 4.00 10.34
CA THR A 271 -24.62 3.83 9.01
C THR A 271 -24.12 2.55 8.36
N LYS A 272 -24.97 1.88 7.59
CA LYS A 272 -24.63 0.73 6.76
C LYS A 272 -24.61 1.17 5.29
N LEU A 273 -23.62 0.72 4.54
CA LEU A 273 -23.58 0.95 3.10
C LEU A 273 -24.55 -0.01 2.41
N ASP A 274 -25.57 0.54 1.73
CA ASP A 274 -26.54 -0.22 0.94
C ASP A 274 -26.69 0.45 -0.45
N ASN A 275 -26.47 -0.33 -1.51
CA ASN A 275 -26.51 0.14 -2.91
C ASN A 275 -25.69 1.43 -3.19
N GLY A 276 -24.56 1.59 -2.50
CA GLY A 276 -23.68 2.76 -2.65
C GLY A 276 -24.10 4.00 -1.86
N VAL A 277 -25.18 3.90 -1.07
CA VAL A 277 -25.68 4.98 -0.20
C VAL A 277 -25.56 4.55 1.25
N TRP A 278 -25.13 5.47 2.11
CA TRP A 278 -25.09 5.24 3.55
C TRP A 278 -26.49 5.41 4.15
N GLN A 279 -27.03 4.35 4.73
CA GLN A 279 -28.32 4.35 5.42
C GLN A 279 -28.10 4.20 6.92
N GLU A 280 -28.77 5.02 7.72
CA GLU A 280 -28.71 4.95 9.17
C GLU A 280 -29.31 3.63 9.67
N VAL A 281 -28.64 2.98 10.62
CA VAL A 281 -29.18 1.78 11.27
C VAL A 281 -30.30 2.23 12.21
N PRO A 282 -31.51 1.63 12.15
CA PRO A 282 -32.64 2.08 12.97
C PRO A 282 -32.36 1.84 14.46
N CYS A 283 -32.68 2.84 15.28
CA CYS A 283 -32.63 2.74 16.74
C CYS A 283 -33.87 1.99 17.27
N ASP A 284 -33.73 1.30 18.40
CA ASP A 284 -34.84 0.66 19.10
C ASP A 284 -35.81 1.74 19.61
N ASN A 285 -37.09 1.63 19.23
CA ASN A 285 -38.16 2.58 19.55
C ASN A 285 -38.31 2.87 21.05
N LYS A 286 -37.81 1.99 21.95
CA LYS A 286 -37.81 2.26 23.40
C LYS A 286 -36.93 3.44 23.80
N TYR A 287 -36.02 3.87 22.92
CA TYR A 287 -35.16 5.04 23.09
C TYR A 287 -35.66 6.25 22.31
N THR A 288 -36.89 6.21 21.81
CA THR A 288 -37.52 7.31 21.07
C THR A 288 -38.68 7.87 21.90
N ASP A 289 -38.82 9.19 21.95
CA ASP A 289 -39.98 9.83 22.58
C ASP A 289 -41.24 9.73 21.72
N GLU A 290 -42.35 10.24 22.24
CA GLU A 290 -43.64 10.29 21.57
C GLU A 290 -43.64 11.12 20.28
N ASN A 291 -42.62 11.98 20.08
CA ASN A 291 -42.45 12.81 18.88
C ASN A 291 -41.55 12.15 17.82
N GLY A 292 -40.99 10.97 18.08
CA GLY A 292 -40.05 10.32 17.18
C GLY A 292 -38.59 10.78 17.38
N GLU A 293 -38.29 11.56 18.42
CA GLU A 293 -36.94 12.00 18.74
C GLU A 293 -36.24 10.98 19.64
N THR A 294 -35.03 10.59 19.27
CA THR A 294 -34.26 9.60 20.06
C THR A 294 -33.78 10.22 21.38
N VAL A 295 -34.40 9.85 22.50
CA VAL A 295 -34.02 10.21 23.87
C VAL A 295 -32.92 9.29 24.37
N CYS A 296 -31.70 9.50 23.87
CA CYS A 296 -30.50 8.92 24.44
C CYS A 296 -29.76 9.99 25.26
N PHE A 297 -29.50 9.69 26.52
CA PHE A 297 -29.01 10.65 27.53
C PHE A 297 -27.80 11.50 27.09
N ASN A 298 -27.93 12.81 27.35
CA ASN A 298 -26.87 13.82 27.37
C ASN A 298 -25.96 13.61 28.59
N SER A 299 -24.79 13.01 28.39
CA SER A 299 -23.67 13.08 29.35
C SER A 299 -22.72 14.24 28.98
N ILE A 300 -21.96 14.74 29.96
CA ILE A 300 -20.97 15.81 29.80
C ILE A 300 -19.91 15.29 28.82
N GLY A 301 -19.80 15.89 27.64
CA GLY A 301 -18.93 15.41 26.56
C GLY A 301 -17.51 15.02 27.02
N TYR A 302 -16.95 14.01 26.37
CA TYR A 302 -15.58 13.56 26.56
C TYR A 302 -14.59 14.59 26.05
N ILE A 303 -13.61 14.94 26.89
CA ILE A 303 -12.50 15.80 26.53
C ILE A 303 -11.35 14.93 26.02
N VAL A 304 -10.90 15.18 24.80
CA VAL A 304 -9.69 14.58 24.22
C VAL A 304 -8.57 15.61 24.31
N LEU A 305 -7.68 15.44 25.29
CA LEU A 305 -6.59 16.37 25.57
C LEU A 305 -5.58 16.45 24.39
N PRO A 306 -4.85 17.55 24.25
CA PRO A 306 -3.77 17.70 23.27
C PRO A 306 -2.76 16.55 23.31
N ASP A 307 -2.36 16.04 22.14
CA ASP A 307 -1.39 14.95 21.98
C ASP A 307 -1.69 13.66 22.77
N THR A 308 -2.97 13.42 23.08
CA THR A 308 -3.41 12.22 23.81
C THR A 308 -4.29 11.29 22.99
N THR A 309 -4.43 10.06 23.50
CA THR A 309 -5.42 9.09 23.03
C THR A 309 -6.42 8.80 24.13
N PHE A 310 -7.68 8.68 23.75
CA PHE A 310 -8.79 8.36 24.62
C PHE A 310 -9.55 7.15 24.04
N ARG A 311 -10.01 6.24 24.90
CA ARG A 311 -10.72 5.03 24.49
C ARG A 311 -12.11 5.02 25.11
N ILE A 312 -13.10 4.69 24.28
CA ILE A 312 -14.49 4.54 24.68
C ILE A 312 -15.07 3.24 24.16
N THR A 313 -15.95 2.65 24.94
CA THR A 313 -16.69 1.45 24.55
C THR A 313 -18.05 1.86 24.00
N VAL A 314 -18.25 1.70 22.70
CA VAL A 314 -19.53 1.93 22.02
C VAL A 314 -20.35 0.65 22.12
N LYS A 315 -21.59 0.77 22.56
CA LYS A 315 -22.45 -0.36 22.91
C LYS A 315 -23.65 -0.41 21.99
N PRO A 316 -23.59 -1.10 20.84
CA PRO A 316 -24.56 -0.87 19.76
C PRO A 316 -25.91 -1.59 19.96
N TRP A 317 -26.20 -2.12 21.15
CA TRP A 317 -27.49 -2.76 21.48
C TRP A 317 -28.71 -1.82 21.43
N PHE A 318 -28.49 -0.52 21.25
CA PHE A 318 -29.58 0.44 21.07
C PHE A 318 -30.11 0.47 19.64
N TYR A 319 -29.48 -0.25 18.71
CA TYR A 319 -29.96 -0.45 17.35
C TYR A 319 -30.90 -1.66 17.27
N GLU A 320 -31.99 -1.54 16.50
CA GLU A 320 -33.12 -2.46 16.43
C GLU A 320 -32.73 -3.86 15.91
N LYS A 321 -31.64 -3.97 15.13
CA LYS A 321 -31.26 -5.20 14.42
C LYS A 321 -29.83 -5.62 14.76
N PRO A 322 -29.58 -6.94 14.91
CA PRO A 322 -28.21 -7.44 14.95
C PRO A 322 -27.50 -7.04 13.66
N PHE A 323 -26.21 -6.71 13.79
CA PHE A 323 -25.40 -6.39 12.63
C PHE A 323 -25.37 -7.58 11.67
N THR A 324 -25.82 -7.31 10.45
CA THR A 324 -25.70 -8.25 9.32
C THR A 324 -24.36 -8.05 8.62
N PRO A 325 -23.83 -9.04 7.90
CA PRO A 325 -22.62 -8.86 7.10
C PRO A 325 -22.72 -7.67 6.15
N GLY A 326 -21.65 -6.90 6.03
CA GLY A 326 -21.60 -5.68 5.22
C GLY A 326 -20.62 -4.64 5.72
N ILE A 327 -20.59 -3.49 5.03
CA ILE A 327 -19.73 -2.36 5.36
C ILE A 327 -20.54 -1.36 6.20
N TYR A 328 -19.99 -0.99 7.35
CA TYR A 328 -20.55 -0.03 8.28
C TYR A 328 -19.63 1.17 8.43
N ARG A 329 -20.19 2.29 8.86
CA ARG A 329 -19.48 3.52 9.19
C ARG A 329 -19.98 3.99 10.54
N LEU A 330 -19.04 4.13 11.47
CA LEU A 330 -19.25 4.74 12.76
C LEU A 330 -18.79 6.20 12.66
N ALA A 331 -19.71 7.13 12.87
CA ALA A 331 -19.44 8.56 12.85
C ALA A 331 -19.57 9.15 14.26
N LYS A 332 -18.71 10.11 14.54
CA LYS A 332 -18.69 10.83 15.81
C LYS A 332 -18.45 12.31 15.61
N ARG A 333 -19.40 13.12 16.08
CA ARG A 333 -19.29 14.58 16.10
C ARG A 333 -18.39 15.05 17.24
N PHE A 334 -17.57 16.05 16.98
CA PHE A 334 -16.68 16.69 17.95
C PHE A 334 -16.50 18.18 17.64
N ASP A 335 -16.11 18.94 18.65
CA ASP A 335 -15.86 20.37 18.55
C ASP A 335 -14.55 20.78 19.21
N TYR A 336 -14.01 21.90 18.76
CA TYR A 336 -12.91 22.61 19.41
C TYR A 336 -13.39 23.97 19.92
N PRO A 337 -12.73 24.56 20.93
CA PRO A 337 -13.05 25.92 21.37
C PRO A 337 -12.93 26.94 20.22
N PRO A 338 -13.74 28.01 20.20
CA PRO A 338 -14.71 28.42 21.23
C PRO A 338 -16.10 27.73 21.10
N TYR A 339 -16.74 27.46 22.24
CA TYR A 339 -18.09 26.87 22.31
C TYR A 339 -19.14 27.95 22.69
N PRO A 340 -20.40 27.84 22.24
CA PRO A 340 -20.95 26.93 21.23
C PRO A 340 -20.75 27.45 19.79
N ARG A 341 -20.54 26.55 18.82
CA ARG A 341 -20.49 26.92 17.39
C ARG A 341 -21.90 26.81 16.78
N ASN A 342 -22.37 27.86 16.12
CA ASN A 342 -23.58 27.85 15.28
C ASN A 342 -23.32 27.22 13.88
N GLN A 343 -22.27 26.42 13.73
CA GLN A 343 -21.79 25.86 12.46
C GLN A 343 -21.83 24.34 12.50
N ASP A 344 -21.68 23.72 11.32
CA ASP A 344 -21.57 22.27 11.18
C ASP A 344 -20.45 21.73 12.08
N VAL A 345 -20.83 20.80 12.95
CA VAL A 345 -19.93 20.16 13.91
C VAL A 345 -18.98 19.22 13.17
N ASP A 346 -17.69 19.29 13.51
CA ASP A 346 -16.68 18.41 12.89
C ASP A 346 -16.99 16.95 13.20
N THR A 347 -16.69 16.03 12.28
CA THR A 347 -17.05 14.62 12.42
C THR A 347 -15.88 13.72 12.05
N ALA A 348 -15.59 12.76 12.94
CA ALA A 348 -14.65 11.68 12.70
C ALA A 348 -15.43 10.41 12.32
N TYR A 349 -14.98 9.71 11.29
CA TYR A 349 -15.59 8.51 10.75
C TYR A 349 -14.60 7.36 10.79
N VAL A 350 -15.07 6.18 11.17
CA VAL A 350 -14.38 4.91 10.92
C VAL A 350 -15.32 3.97 10.18
N GLU A 351 -14.92 3.60 8.97
CA GLU A 351 -15.55 2.54 8.20
C GLU A 351 -14.99 1.20 8.66
N PHE A 352 -15.84 0.18 8.79
CA PHE A 352 -15.48 -1.16 9.20
C PHE A 352 -16.34 -2.23 8.51
N GLU A 353 -15.77 -3.39 8.27
CA GLU A 353 -16.48 -4.54 7.69
C GLU A 353 -16.91 -5.53 8.79
N ILE A 354 -18.16 -5.99 8.73
CA ILE A 354 -18.68 -7.10 9.53
C ILE A 354 -18.90 -8.29 8.58
N ARG A 355 -18.45 -9.49 8.95
CA ARG A 355 -18.46 -10.68 8.10
C ARG A 355 -19.47 -11.73 8.52
#